data_AF-Q5UMD9-F1
#
_entry.id   AF-Q5UMD9-F1
#
_cell.length_a   1.000
_cell.length_b   1.000
_cell.length_c   1.000
_cell.angle_alpha   90.00
_cell.angle_beta   90.00
_cell.angle_gamma   90.00
#
_symmetry.space_group_name_H-M   'P 1'
#
loop_
_entity.id
_entity.type
_entity.pdbx_description
1 polymer ?
#
loop_
_entity_poly.entity_id
_entity_poly.type
_entity_poly.pdbx_seq_one_letter_code
_entity_poly.pdbx_strand_id
1 'polypeptide(L)'
;FFLDDPVKRDRFVSSVKEFLQTWKFFDGVDIDWEFPGGKGVTPTLGDAAKDGATYQLLMQELRAMLDELSAETGRSYQLTSAISAGDDKIAVVDYSAIQHDIDHFFLLSYDFFGAWSLTDLGHQTALYGATWAPATRYTTDNGVNALLNQGVEPGKIVVGVALYGRGWTGVNGYAGTNPFTGTATGPVQGTWGDPGVVDYRQIAQDSMTGDWQYGYDPAAEAPSMFQPSTGALITFDDARSVAAKGQYVLANQLGGLFAWEI
;
A
#
# COMPACT_ATOMS: atom_id res chain seq x y z
N PHE A 1 -7.57 -4.71 17.23
CA PHE A 1 -8.77 -5.32 16.62
C PHE A 1 -9.32 -6.34 17.61
N PHE A 2 -10.62 -6.63 17.67
CA PHE A 2 -11.21 -7.42 18.80
C PHE A 2 -11.33 -8.91 18.52
N LEU A 3 -10.66 -9.42 17.47
CA LEU A 3 -10.72 -10.82 17.08
C LEU A 3 -9.70 -11.70 17.82
N ASP A 4 -9.00 -11.16 18.82
CA ASP A 4 -8.27 -11.97 19.81
C ASP A 4 -9.23 -12.81 20.65
N ASP A 5 -10.46 -12.32 20.86
CA ASP A 5 -11.57 -13.10 21.40
C ASP A 5 -12.10 -14.11 20.36
N PRO A 6 -11.93 -15.44 20.60
CA PRO A 6 -12.36 -16.46 19.65
C PRO A 6 -13.86 -16.42 19.38
N VAL A 7 -14.71 -16.02 20.33
CA VAL A 7 -16.16 -15.94 20.11
C VAL A 7 -16.50 -14.88 19.05
N LYS A 8 -15.72 -13.78 19.01
CA LYS A 8 -15.90 -12.74 17.99
C LYS A 8 -15.32 -13.19 16.65
N ARG A 9 -14.18 -13.87 16.67
CA ARG A 9 -13.50 -14.37 15.46
C ARG A 9 -14.30 -15.46 14.76
N ASP A 10 -14.81 -16.45 15.49
CA ASP A 10 -15.69 -17.51 14.97
C ASP A 10 -16.95 -16.92 14.31
N ARG A 11 -17.54 -15.90 14.95
CA ARG A 11 -18.70 -15.19 14.41
C ARG A 11 -18.35 -14.47 13.11
N PHE A 12 -17.20 -13.81 13.05
CA PHE A 12 -16.73 -13.14 11.83
C PHE A 12 -16.54 -14.16 10.70
N VAL A 13 -15.78 -15.22 10.92
CA VAL A 13 -15.53 -16.28 9.92
C VAL A 13 -16.84 -16.91 9.43
N SER A 14 -17.77 -17.21 10.35
CA SER A 14 -19.09 -17.76 9.99
C SER A 14 -19.90 -16.79 9.12
N SER A 15 -19.86 -15.49 9.43
CA SER A 15 -20.55 -14.47 8.64
C SER A 15 -19.95 -14.30 7.24
N VAL A 16 -18.64 -14.50 7.07
CA VAL A 16 -17.99 -14.53 5.74
C VAL A 16 -18.49 -15.72 4.92
N LYS A 17 -18.61 -16.92 5.52
CA LYS A 17 -19.19 -18.10 4.84
C LYS A 17 -20.60 -17.81 4.34
N GLU A 18 -21.46 -17.29 5.21
CA GLU A 18 -22.85 -16.91 4.87
C GLU A 18 -22.90 -15.86 3.77
N PHE A 19 -22.00 -14.86 3.84
CA PHE A 19 -21.89 -13.82 2.82
C PHE A 19 -21.54 -14.39 1.44
N LEU A 20 -20.56 -15.31 1.36
CA LEU A 20 -20.16 -15.95 0.10
C LEU A 20 -21.23 -16.92 -0.44
N GLN A 21 -22.01 -17.55 0.43
CA GLN A 21 -23.17 -18.37 0.03
C GLN A 21 -24.31 -17.50 -0.53
N THR A 22 -24.49 -16.30 0.04
CA THR A 22 -25.50 -15.32 -0.40
C THR A 22 -25.11 -14.69 -1.73
N TRP A 23 -23.89 -14.16 -1.81
CA TRP A 23 -23.38 -13.38 -2.94
C TRP A 23 -22.44 -14.20 -3.79
N LYS A 24 -23.05 -15.13 -4.55
CA LYS A 24 -22.33 -16.17 -5.30
C LYS A 24 -21.36 -15.67 -6.36
N PHE A 25 -21.40 -14.39 -6.72
CA PHE A 25 -20.48 -13.81 -7.70
C PHE A 25 -19.09 -13.53 -7.12
N PHE A 26 -18.91 -13.57 -5.80
CA PHE A 26 -17.57 -13.48 -5.19
C PHE A 26 -16.86 -14.82 -5.22
N ASP A 27 -15.54 -14.77 -5.46
CA ASP A 27 -14.65 -15.92 -5.61
C ASP A 27 -13.66 -16.06 -4.44
N GLY A 28 -13.93 -15.41 -3.30
CA GLY A 28 -13.02 -15.43 -2.17
C GLY A 28 -13.23 -14.27 -1.22
N VAL A 29 -12.26 -14.02 -0.37
CA VAL A 29 -12.22 -12.88 0.55
C VAL A 29 -10.82 -12.27 0.56
N ASP A 30 -10.77 -10.94 0.56
CA ASP A 30 -9.56 -10.16 0.82
C ASP A 30 -9.65 -9.56 2.21
N ILE A 31 -8.58 -9.70 3.00
CA ILE A 31 -8.51 -9.16 4.36
C ILE A 31 -7.59 -7.96 4.39
N ASP A 32 -8.17 -6.78 4.55
CA ASP A 32 -7.46 -5.51 4.66
C ASP A 32 -7.50 -4.99 6.11
N TRP A 33 -6.68 -5.60 6.98
CA TRP A 33 -6.52 -5.12 8.35
C TRP A 33 -5.37 -4.12 8.40
N GLU A 34 -5.70 -2.84 8.60
CA GLU A 34 -4.72 -1.75 8.73
C GLU A 34 -4.55 -1.19 10.16
N PHE A 35 -3.55 -1.58 10.95
CA PHE A 35 -2.64 -2.72 10.75
C PHE A 35 -2.58 -3.55 12.05
N PRO A 36 -2.22 -4.85 11.98
CA PRO A 36 -1.80 -5.59 13.16
C PRO A 36 -0.71 -4.82 13.92
N GLY A 37 -0.90 -4.59 15.22
CA GLY A 37 0.00 -3.79 16.05
C GLY A 37 -0.30 -2.29 16.09
N GLY A 38 -1.34 -1.83 15.39
CA GLY A 38 -1.80 -0.44 15.43
C GLY A 38 -1.24 0.43 14.30
N LYS A 39 -1.04 1.73 14.58
CA LYS A 39 -0.61 2.76 13.60
C LYS A 39 -1.58 2.98 12.43
N GLY A 40 -2.79 2.43 12.50
CA GLY A 40 -3.89 2.78 11.60
C GLY A 40 -4.60 4.06 12.03
N VAL A 41 -5.78 4.31 11.45
CA VAL A 41 -6.56 5.54 11.68
C VAL A 41 -6.96 5.77 13.15
N THR A 42 -7.11 4.69 13.93
CA THR A 42 -7.48 4.79 15.35
C THR A 42 -6.25 4.64 16.24
N PRO A 43 -5.71 5.74 16.81
CA PRO A 43 -4.42 5.72 17.52
C PRO A 43 -4.44 4.97 18.85
N THR A 44 -5.63 4.68 19.39
CA THR A 44 -5.83 3.94 20.65
C THR A 44 -5.90 2.43 20.46
N LEU A 45 -5.87 1.94 19.21
CA LEU A 45 -5.91 0.51 18.90
C LEU A 45 -4.54 0.01 18.43
N GLY A 46 -4.21 -1.22 18.81
CA GLY A 46 -2.98 -1.90 18.41
C GLY A 46 -2.27 -2.55 19.58
N ASP A 47 -1.97 -3.84 19.45
CA ASP A 47 -1.15 -4.58 20.40
C ASP A 47 -0.28 -5.56 19.60
N ALA A 48 0.96 -5.15 19.29
CA ALA A 48 1.86 -5.96 18.45
C ALA A 48 2.14 -7.35 19.04
N ALA A 49 2.00 -7.53 20.36
CA ALA A 49 2.22 -8.82 21.01
C ALA A 49 1.04 -9.80 20.80
N LYS A 50 -0.14 -9.30 20.41
CA LYS A 50 -1.35 -10.12 20.22
C LYS A 50 -1.86 -10.11 18.80
N ASP A 51 -1.80 -8.97 18.14
CA ASP A 51 -2.41 -8.75 16.84
C ASP A 51 -1.75 -9.62 15.77
N GLY A 52 -0.43 -9.86 15.85
CA GLY A 52 0.28 -10.77 14.95
C GLY A 52 -0.26 -12.21 15.02
N ALA A 53 -0.37 -12.76 16.23
CA ALA A 53 -0.95 -14.09 16.44
C ALA A 53 -2.45 -14.15 16.07
N THR A 54 -3.18 -13.07 16.34
CA THR A 54 -4.61 -12.95 15.98
C THR A 54 -4.80 -12.96 14.46
N TYR A 55 -3.95 -12.24 13.72
CA TYR A 55 -3.95 -12.24 12.27
C TYR A 55 -3.69 -13.65 11.73
N GLN A 56 -2.68 -14.36 12.27
CA GLN A 56 -2.40 -15.73 11.85
C GLN A 56 -3.58 -16.69 12.05
N LEU A 57 -4.19 -16.67 13.24
CA LEU A 57 -5.38 -17.49 13.53
C LEU A 57 -6.55 -17.18 12.60
N LEU A 58 -6.78 -15.89 12.34
CA LEU A 58 -7.83 -15.45 11.42
C LEU A 58 -7.62 -16.01 10.01
N MET A 59 -6.39 -15.95 9.48
CA MET A 59 -6.10 -16.45 8.12
C MET A 59 -6.28 -17.96 8.03
N GLN A 60 -5.82 -18.70 9.03
CA GLN A 60 -5.99 -20.16 9.12
C GLN A 60 -7.47 -20.57 9.19
N GLU A 61 -8.26 -19.89 10.02
CA GLU A 61 -9.69 -20.18 10.18
C GLU A 61 -10.48 -19.80 8.91
N LEU A 62 -10.14 -18.70 8.25
CA LEU A 62 -10.73 -18.33 6.95
C LEU A 62 -10.38 -19.35 5.87
N ARG A 63 -9.12 -19.80 5.77
CA ARG A 63 -8.71 -20.80 4.80
C ARG A 63 -9.47 -22.12 4.98
N ALA A 64 -9.54 -22.62 6.22
CA ALA A 64 -10.31 -23.82 6.54
C ALA A 64 -11.79 -23.68 6.16
N MET A 65 -12.40 -22.53 6.46
CA MET A 65 -13.78 -22.24 6.07
C MET A 65 -13.97 -22.22 4.55
N LEU A 66 -13.05 -21.62 3.80
CA LEU A 66 -13.11 -21.56 2.33
C LEU A 66 -12.88 -22.94 1.70
N ASP A 67 -12.08 -23.81 2.30
CA ASP A 67 -11.88 -25.18 1.84
C ASP A 67 -13.15 -26.02 2.00
N GLU A 68 -13.85 -25.86 3.13
CA GLU A 68 -15.19 -26.44 3.31
C GLU A 68 -16.17 -25.92 2.25
N LEU A 69 -16.21 -24.60 2.02
CA LEU A 69 -17.11 -24.00 1.03
C LEU A 69 -16.76 -24.45 -0.40
N SER A 70 -15.47 -24.66 -0.69
CA SER A 70 -15.01 -25.24 -1.96
C SER A 70 -15.54 -26.67 -2.14
N ALA A 71 -15.46 -27.50 -1.10
CA ALA A 71 -16.00 -28.86 -1.12
C ALA A 71 -17.53 -28.90 -1.27
N GLU A 72 -18.25 -27.95 -0.64
CA GLU A 72 -19.72 -27.84 -0.74
C GLU A 72 -20.20 -27.42 -2.13
N THR A 73 -19.47 -26.52 -2.79
CA THR A 73 -19.93 -25.86 -4.03
C THR A 73 -19.26 -26.35 -5.30
N GLY A 74 -18.12 -27.04 -5.19
CA GLY A 74 -17.27 -27.41 -6.32
C GLY A 74 -16.53 -26.23 -6.96
N ARG A 75 -16.54 -25.04 -6.35
CA ARG A 75 -15.79 -23.85 -6.77
C ARG A 75 -14.44 -23.79 -6.05
N SER A 76 -13.52 -23.02 -6.60
CA SER A 76 -12.28 -22.63 -5.90
C SER A 76 -12.47 -21.24 -5.31
N TYR A 77 -12.04 -21.04 -4.05
CA TYR A 77 -12.09 -19.74 -3.39
C TYR A 77 -10.71 -19.27 -2.94
N GLN A 78 -10.40 -18.01 -3.24
CA GLN A 78 -9.14 -17.38 -2.86
C GLN A 78 -9.22 -16.70 -1.48
N LEU A 79 -8.11 -16.72 -0.76
CA LEU A 79 -7.86 -15.89 0.41
C LEU A 79 -6.68 -14.97 0.11
N THR A 80 -6.90 -13.67 0.13
CA THR A 80 -5.84 -12.67 -0.05
C THR A 80 -5.80 -11.70 1.13
N SER A 81 -4.74 -10.92 1.24
CA SER A 81 -4.69 -9.82 2.20
C SER A 81 -3.87 -8.65 1.69
N ALA A 82 -4.43 -7.45 1.83
CA ALA A 82 -3.69 -6.20 1.69
C ALA A 82 -2.88 -5.92 2.98
N ILE A 83 -1.59 -5.60 2.82
CA ILE A 83 -0.66 -5.41 3.94
C ILE A 83 0.23 -4.20 3.73
N SER A 84 0.62 -3.52 4.82
CA SER A 84 1.53 -2.38 4.75
C SER A 84 2.89 -2.79 4.16
N ALA A 85 3.48 -1.90 3.37
CA ALA A 85 4.86 -2.03 2.90
C ALA A 85 5.94 -1.50 3.87
N GLY A 86 5.55 -0.98 5.04
CA GLY A 86 6.51 -0.56 6.07
C GLY A 86 7.12 -1.74 6.81
N ASP A 87 8.45 -1.87 6.81
CA ASP A 87 9.20 -2.92 7.52
C ASP A 87 8.86 -2.99 9.01
N ASP A 88 8.59 -1.86 9.66
CA ASP A 88 8.14 -1.78 11.06
C ASP A 88 6.76 -2.39 11.31
N LYS A 89 5.89 -2.44 10.30
CA LYS A 89 4.58 -3.07 10.38
C LYS A 89 4.63 -4.51 9.90
N ILE A 90 5.42 -4.79 8.86
CA ILE A 90 5.69 -6.15 8.38
C ILE A 90 6.28 -7.02 9.51
N ALA A 91 7.19 -6.47 10.32
CA ALA A 91 7.80 -7.18 11.44
C ALA A 91 6.84 -7.61 12.56
N VAL A 92 5.59 -7.13 12.58
CA VAL A 92 4.59 -7.51 13.60
C VAL A 92 3.97 -8.88 13.33
N VAL A 93 3.93 -9.30 12.06
CA VAL A 93 3.32 -10.56 11.63
C VAL A 93 4.43 -11.44 11.05
N ASP A 94 4.46 -12.71 11.47
CA ASP A 94 5.27 -13.72 10.79
C ASP A 94 4.45 -14.25 9.60
N TYR A 95 4.67 -13.64 8.43
CA TYR A 95 4.00 -13.99 7.18
C TYR A 95 4.49 -15.33 6.61
N SER A 96 5.73 -15.73 6.97
CA SER A 96 6.29 -17.01 6.52
C SER A 96 5.50 -18.20 7.05
N ALA A 97 4.96 -18.07 8.28
CA ALA A 97 4.16 -19.09 8.94
C ALA A 97 2.75 -19.27 8.36
N ILE A 98 2.23 -18.32 7.57
CA ILE A 98 0.84 -18.32 7.08
C ILE A 98 0.69 -18.19 5.57
N GLN A 99 1.79 -18.02 4.83
CA GLN A 99 1.76 -17.89 3.37
C GLN A 99 1.13 -19.10 2.64
N HIS A 100 1.04 -20.26 3.29
CA HIS A 100 0.39 -21.45 2.73
C HIS A 100 -1.14 -21.37 2.77
N ASP A 101 -1.69 -20.55 3.68
CA ASP A 101 -3.13 -20.31 3.79
C ASP A 101 -3.61 -19.20 2.84
N ILE A 102 -2.70 -18.37 2.34
CA ILE A 102 -3.01 -17.13 1.62
C ILE A 102 -2.53 -17.25 0.17
N ASP A 103 -3.40 -16.97 -0.79
CA ASP A 103 -3.09 -16.99 -2.22
C ASP A 103 -2.14 -15.84 -2.61
N HIS A 104 -2.44 -14.62 -2.18
CA HIS A 104 -1.68 -13.41 -2.50
C HIS A 104 -1.63 -12.40 -1.35
N PHE A 105 -0.47 -11.77 -1.17
CA PHE A 105 -0.28 -10.57 -0.36
C PHE A 105 -0.25 -9.34 -1.27
N PHE A 106 -1.26 -8.48 -1.17
CA PHE A 106 -1.27 -7.18 -1.84
C PHE A 106 -0.45 -6.19 -1.01
N LEU A 107 0.81 -6.01 -1.39
CA LEU A 107 1.73 -5.12 -0.70
C LEU A 107 1.37 -3.66 -1.03
N LEU A 108 0.81 -2.94 -0.06
CA LEU A 108 0.42 -1.52 -0.14
C LEU A 108 1.67 -0.63 -0.26
N SER A 109 2.38 -0.71 -1.38
CA SER A 109 3.63 0.00 -1.69
C SER A 109 3.37 1.40 -2.23
N TYR A 110 2.51 2.13 -1.53
CA TYR A 110 2.13 3.52 -1.74
C TYR A 110 1.86 4.16 -0.36
N ASP A 111 1.48 5.43 -0.32
CA ASP A 111 1.25 6.18 0.93
C ASP A 111 2.49 6.27 1.84
N PHE A 112 3.70 6.19 1.27
CA PHE A 112 4.95 6.36 2.01
C PHE A 112 5.12 7.77 2.58
N PHE A 113 4.65 8.77 1.84
CA PHE A 113 4.70 10.18 2.19
C PHE A 113 3.39 10.86 1.79
N GLY A 114 3.01 11.89 2.55
CA GLY A 114 1.78 12.62 2.28
C GLY A 114 1.59 13.81 3.21
N ALA A 115 0.49 14.55 2.99
CA ALA A 115 0.21 15.82 3.66
C ALA A 115 -0.06 15.71 5.18
N TRP A 116 -0.12 14.50 5.74
CA TRP A 116 -0.11 14.29 7.20
C TRP A 116 1.20 14.77 7.85
N SER A 117 2.30 14.85 7.09
CA SER A 117 3.53 15.51 7.49
C SER A 117 3.82 16.69 6.57
N LEU A 118 4.01 17.88 7.14
CA LEU A 118 4.38 19.08 6.39
C LEU A 118 5.91 19.31 6.37
N THR A 119 6.67 18.45 7.02
CA THR A 119 8.14 18.55 7.15
C THR A 119 8.87 17.34 6.58
N ASP A 120 8.16 16.23 6.34
CA ASP A 120 8.70 15.00 5.77
C ASP A 120 8.08 14.80 4.39
N LEU A 121 8.74 15.37 3.39
CA LEU A 121 8.35 15.32 1.98
C LEU A 121 9.14 14.21 1.30
N GLY A 122 8.49 13.41 0.46
CA GLY A 122 9.13 12.34 -0.27
C GLY A 122 8.24 11.73 -1.33
N HIS A 123 8.74 10.72 -2.02
CA HIS A 123 7.98 10.03 -3.05
C HIS A 123 6.99 9.03 -2.44
N GLN A 124 5.69 9.20 -2.69
CA GLN A 124 4.66 8.44 -1.98
C GLN A 124 4.62 6.94 -2.34
N THR A 125 5.20 6.55 -3.48
CA THR A 125 5.09 5.18 -4.03
C THR A 125 6.34 4.72 -4.79
N ALA A 126 7.50 5.29 -4.47
CA ALA A 126 8.75 4.99 -5.17
C ALA A 126 9.16 3.52 -5.08
N LEU A 127 9.86 3.05 -6.12
CA LEU A 127 10.45 1.72 -6.14
C LEU A 127 11.66 1.64 -5.20
N TYR A 128 12.55 2.63 -5.28
CA TYR A 128 13.80 2.71 -4.50
C TYR A 128 13.95 4.07 -3.80
N GLY A 129 15.03 4.21 -3.02
CA GLY A 129 15.42 5.48 -2.40
C GLY A 129 15.94 6.50 -3.43
N ALA A 130 15.56 7.76 -3.28
CA ALA A 130 16.00 8.85 -4.14
C ALA A 130 17.47 9.23 -3.92
N THR A 131 18.13 9.84 -4.90
CA THR A 131 19.56 10.21 -4.81
C THR A 131 19.85 11.17 -3.64
N TRP A 132 18.90 12.04 -3.30
CA TRP A 132 19.02 13.00 -2.21
C TRP A 132 18.71 12.40 -0.83
N ALA A 133 18.10 11.22 -0.78
CA ALA A 133 17.81 10.47 0.44
C ALA A 133 17.90 8.95 0.16
N PRO A 134 19.12 8.42 -0.10
CA PRO A 134 19.28 7.02 -0.49
C PRO A 134 18.95 6.04 0.65
N ALA A 135 18.94 6.52 1.89
CA ALA A 135 18.58 5.75 3.08
C ALA A 135 17.09 5.82 3.43
N THR A 136 16.23 6.28 2.52
CA THR A 136 14.77 6.31 2.75
C THR A 136 14.27 4.91 3.09
N ARG A 137 13.63 4.80 4.26
CA ARG A 137 13.14 3.53 4.80
C ARG A 137 11.92 3.01 4.05
N TYR A 138 10.97 3.89 3.74
CA TYR A 138 9.72 3.54 3.08
C TYR A 138 9.89 3.57 1.56
N THR A 139 10.11 2.39 0.97
CA THR A 139 10.21 2.16 -0.48
C THR A 139 9.57 0.81 -0.81
N THR A 140 9.18 0.60 -2.06
CA THR A 140 8.65 -0.70 -2.52
C THR A 140 9.67 -1.81 -2.31
N ASP A 141 10.94 -1.57 -2.68
CA ASP A 141 12.01 -2.56 -2.57
C ASP A 141 12.27 -2.98 -1.11
N ASN A 142 12.27 -2.04 -0.16
CA ASN A 142 12.43 -2.38 1.25
C ASN A 142 11.25 -3.21 1.79
N GLY A 143 10.01 -2.90 1.38
CA GLY A 143 8.82 -3.67 1.76
C GLY A 143 8.85 -5.10 1.22
N VAL A 144 9.22 -5.26 -0.06
CA VAL A 144 9.40 -6.58 -0.68
C VAL A 144 10.51 -7.37 0.02
N ASN A 145 11.68 -6.75 0.22
CA ASN A 145 12.81 -7.39 0.89
C ASN A 145 12.48 -7.77 2.34
N ALA A 146 11.65 -7.00 3.05
CA ALA A 146 11.21 -7.37 4.39
C ALA A 146 10.41 -8.68 4.40
N LEU A 147 9.52 -8.91 3.44
CA LEU A 147 8.77 -10.17 3.30
C LEU A 147 9.68 -11.33 2.86
N LEU A 148 10.55 -11.09 1.87
CA LEU A 148 11.51 -12.09 1.41
C LEU A 148 12.46 -12.54 2.53
N ASN A 149 12.92 -11.60 3.36
CA ASN A 149 13.79 -11.90 4.51
C ASN A 149 13.09 -12.70 5.61
N GLN A 150 11.75 -12.64 5.70
CA GLN A 150 10.99 -13.57 6.55
C GLN A 150 10.88 -14.97 5.94
N GLY A 151 11.10 -15.13 4.62
CA GLY A 151 10.93 -16.39 3.90
C GLY A 151 9.59 -16.53 3.18
N VAL A 152 8.91 -15.41 2.90
CA VAL A 152 7.72 -15.41 2.02
C VAL A 152 8.15 -15.73 0.58
N GLU A 153 7.45 -16.64 -0.06
CA GLU A 153 7.67 -16.99 -1.46
C GLU A 153 7.43 -15.77 -2.37
N PRO A 154 8.37 -15.42 -3.27
CA PRO A 154 8.25 -14.25 -4.13
C PRO A 154 6.91 -14.17 -4.89
N GLY A 155 6.44 -15.30 -5.41
CA GLY A 155 5.19 -15.40 -6.19
C GLY A 155 3.92 -15.08 -5.40
N LYS A 156 3.97 -15.01 -4.06
CA LYS A 156 2.86 -14.57 -3.21
C LYS A 156 2.74 -13.04 -3.14
N ILE A 157 3.80 -12.30 -3.43
CA ILE A 157 3.89 -10.85 -3.22
C ILE A 157 3.40 -10.12 -4.47
N VAL A 158 2.36 -9.30 -4.34
CA VAL A 158 1.81 -8.46 -5.42
C VAL A 158 2.08 -7.00 -5.11
N VAL A 159 2.82 -6.32 -5.99
CA VAL A 159 3.29 -4.94 -5.77
C VAL A 159 2.18 -3.92 -6.08
N GLY A 160 2.04 -2.89 -5.25
CA GLY A 160 1.02 -1.85 -5.40
C GLY A 160 1.39 -0.72 -6.35
N VAL A 161 0.38 -0.24 -7.09
CA VAL A 161 0.41 0.93 -7.98
C VAL A 161 -0.60 1.96 -7.49
N ALA A 162 -0.19 3.22 -7.37
CA ALA A 162 -1.08 4.31 -7.00
C ALA A 162 -1.68 4.98 -8.25
N LEU A 163 -2.99 4.91 -8.44
CA LEU A 163 -3.71 5.65 -9.51
C LEU A 163 -4.09 7.08 -9.08
N TYR A 164 -3.34 7.62 -8.12
CA TYR A 164 -3.49 8.94 -7.54
C TYR A 164 -2.11 9.48 -7.13
N GLY A 165 -2.06 10.78 -6.89
CA GLY A 165 -0.93 11.46 -6.28
C GLY A 165 -1.25 11.93 -4.87
N ARG A 166 -0.22 11.99 -4.04
CA ARG A 166 -0.23 12.73 -2.77
C ARG A 166 0.56 14.00 -2.92
N GLY A 167 0.10 15.06 -2.26
CA GLY A 167 0.74 16.35 -2.46
C GLY A 167 0.53 17.39 -1.39
N TRP A 168 1.36 18.42 -1.50
CA TRP A 168 1.47 19.54 -0.60
C TRP A 168 1.32 20.85 -1.37
N THR A 169 1.06 21.93 -0.64
CA THR A 169 1.06 23.30 -1.16
C THR A 169 1.96 24.20 -0.31
N GLY A 170 2.37 25.33 -0.89
CA GLY A 170 3.26 26.29 -0.24
C GLY A 170 4.64 25.70 0.09
N VAL A 171 5.12 24.73 -0.68
CA VAL A 171 6.45 24.15 -0.50
C VAL A 171 7.53 25.23 -0.70
N ASN A 172 8.36 25.42 0.31
CA ASN A 172 9.38 26.46 0.37
C ASN A 172 10.64 26.00 1.13
N GLY A 173 11.70 26.81 1.10
CA GLY A 173 12.93 26.52 1.86
C GLY A 173 13.75 25.32 1.36
N TYR A 174 13.48 24.84 0.15
CA TYR A 174 14.18 23.69 -0.43
C TYR A 174 15.58 24.06 -0.96
N ALA A 175 16.48 23.08 -0.96
CA ALA A 175 17.84 23.22 -1.46
C ALA A 175 17.91 22.93 -2.98
N GLY A 176 18.59 23.82 -3.71
CA GLY A 176 18.77 23.68 -5.16
C GLY A 176 17.43 23.66 -5.91
N THR A 177 17.22 22.63 -6.73
CA THR A 177 16.00 22.45 -7.53
C THR A 177 15.10 21.34 -7.00
N ASN A 178 15.36 20.80 -5.80
CA ASN A 178 14.64 19.64 -5.28
C ASN A 178 13.60 20.04 -4.22
N PRO A 179 12.30 20.18 -4.58
CA PRO A 179 11.26 20.63 -3.66
C PRO A 179 11.05 19.68 -2.47
N PHE A 180 11.41 18.40 -2.56
CA PHE A 180 11.30 17.44 -1.45
C PHE A 180 12.23 17.76 -0.27
N THR A 181 13.23 18.62 -0.44
CA THR A 181 14.13 19.04 0.66
C THR A 181 13.62 20.23 1.47
N GLY A 182 12.46 20.79 1.10
CA GLY A 182 11.85 21.94 1.75
C GLY A 182 10.90 21.55 2.88
N THR A 183 9.94 22.44 3.17
CA THR A 183 8.77 22.18 4.01
C THR A 183 7.51 22.77 3.35
N ALA A 184 6.35 22.25 3.71
CA ALA A 184 5.04 22.65 3.18
C ALA A 184 4.23 23.47 4.19
N THR A 185 3.20 24.18 3.70
CA THR A 185 2.25 24.89 4.57
C THR A 185 0.89 24.19 4.67
N GLY A 186 0.64 23.19 3.83
CA GLY A 186 -0.60 22.43 3.86
C GLY A 186 -0.70 21.37 2.77
N PRO A 187 -1.83 20.65 2.71
CA PRO A 187 -2.15 19.73 1.63
C PRO A 187 -2.41 20.46 0.31
N VAL A 188 -2.07 19.84 -0.82
CA VAL A 188 -2.57 20.29 -2.13
C VAL A 188 -4.11 20.17 -2.18
N GLN A 189 -4.77 20.99 -2.97
CA GLN A 189 -6.21 20.81 -3.22
C GLN A 189 -6.43 19.50 -3.96
N GLY A 190 -7.26 18.62 -3.42
CA GLY A 190 -7.58 17.34 -4.05
C GLY A 190 -8.74 17.39 -5.02
N THR A 191 -8.87 16.32 -5.80
CA THR A 191 -9.82 16.21 -6.93
C THR A 191 -11.28 16.30 -6.48
N TRP A 192 -11.63 15.58 -5.42
CA TRP A 192 -13.01 15.47 -4.92
C TRP A 192 -13.27 16.36 -3.69
N GLY A 193 -12.38 17.31 -3.42
CA GLY A 193 -12.40 18.12 -2.20
C GLY A 193 -11.65 17.50 -1.02
N ASP A 194 -11.18 16.25 -1.15
CA ASP A 194 -10.34 15.59 -0.15
C ASP A 194 -8.92 16.16 -0.18
N PRO A 195 -8.47 16.88 0.86
CA PRO A 195 -7.19 17.57 0.81
C PRO A 195 -6.02 16.57 0.74
N GLY A 196 -5.07 16.84 -0.15
CA GLY A 196 -3.78 16.12 -0.21
C GLY A 196 -3.76 14.91 -1.14
N VAL A 197 -4.86 14.60 -1.84
CA VAL A 197 -4.97 13.47 -2.78
C VAL A 197 -5.54 13.95 -4.12
N VAL A 198 -4.86 13.64 -5.23
CA VAL A 198 -5.26 14.06 -6.57
C VAL A 198 -5.33 12.85 -7.49
N ASP A 199 -6.44 12.63 -8.18
CA ASP A 199 -6.58 11.52 -9.14
C ASP A 199 -5.50 11.63 -10.23
N TYR A 200 -4.93 10.50 -10.66
CA TYR A 200 -3.98 10.49 -11.78
C TYR A 200 -4.57 11.15 -13.05
N ARG A 201 -5.88 10.98 -13.27
CA ARG A 201 -6.62 11.63 -14.36
C ARG A 201 -6.47 13.16 -14.32
N GLN A 202 -6.57 13.77 -13.14
CA GLN A 202 -6.42 15.21 -12.98
C GLN A 202 -4.96 15.62 -13.09
N ILE A 203 -4.02 14.87 -12.51
CA ILE A 203 -2.57 15.14 -12.67
C ILE A 203 -2.18 15.17 -14.15
N ALA A 204 -2.68 14.23 -14.95
CA ALA A 204 -2.42 14.18 -16.38
C ALA A 204 -3.00 15.41 -17.13
N GLN A 205 -4.16 15.91 -16.73
CA GLN A 205 -4.77 17.12 -17.30
C GLN A 205 -4.00 18.38 -16.88
N ASP A 206 -3.71 18.52 -15.60
CA ASP A 206 -2.99 19.66 -15.03
C ASP A 206 -1.60 19.80 -15.64
N SER A 207 -0.94 18.67 -15.96
CA SER A 207 0.37 18.65 -16.62
C SER A 207 0.42 19.32 -18.00
N MET A 208 -0.74 19.55 -18.62
CA MET A 208 -0.86 20.22 -19.92
C MET A 208 -1.09 21.73 -19.81
N THR A 209 -1.18 22.27 -18.59
CA THR A 209 -1.55 23.67 -18.35
C THR A 209 -0.69 24.32 -17.26
N GLY A 210 -0.71 25.64 -17.17
CA GLY A 210 -0.01 26.37 -16.10
C GLY A 210 1.53 26.29 -16.17
N ASP A 211 2.17 26.58 -15.05
CA ASP A 211 3.63 26.56 -14.83
C ASP A 211 4.10 25.28 -14.14
N TRP A 212 3.34 24.18 -14.27
CA TRP A 212 3.73 22.89 -13.73
C TRP A 212 5.01 22.34 -14.37
N GLN A 213 5.89 21.82 -13.53
CA GLN A 213 7.16 21.21 -13.90
C GLN A 213 7.12 19.73 -13.58
N TYR A 214 7.21 18.90 -14.62
CA TYR A 214 7.38 17.46 -14.47
C TYR A 214 8.84 17.12 -14.14
N GLY A 215 9.03 16.27 -13.14
CA GLY A 215 10.32 15.67 -12.79
C GLY A 215 10.19 14.16 -12.66
N TYR A 216 11.21 13.43 -13.11
CA TYR A 216 11.32 11.98 -12.90
C TYR A 216 12.64 11.70 -12.20
N ASP A 217 12.60 11.07 -11.03
CA ASP A 217 13.80 10.58 -10.34
C ASP A 217 14.11 9.16 -10.84
N PRO A 218 15.18 8.95 -11.66
CA PRO A 218 15.53 7.65 -12.20
C PRO A 218 16.18 6.73 -11.16
N ALA A 219 16.66 7.24 -10.02
CA ALA A 219 17.19 6.41 -8.96
C ALA A 219 16.05 5.80 -8.13
N ALA A 220 15.01 6.59 -7.85
CA ALA A 220 13.82 6.14 -7.13
C ALA A 220 12.78 5.44 -8.04
N GLU A 221 12.89 5.62 -9.36
CA GLU A 221 11.88 5.29 -10.38
C GLU A 221 10.52 5.92 -10.06
N ALA A 222 10.51 7.24 -9.80
CA ALA A 222 9.33 7.95 -9.31
C ALA A 222 9.14 9.34 -9.98
N PRO A 223 7.93 9.64 -10.51
CA PRO A 223 7.60 10.97 -11.01
C PRO A 223 7.14 11.91 -9.88
N SER A 224 7.23 13.21 -10.19
CA SER A 224 6.65 14.29 -9.41
C SER A 224 6.28 15.47 -10.31
N MET A 225 5.34 16.28 -9.84
CA MET A 225 4.92 17.52 -10.46
C MET A 225 5.10 18.65 -9.45
N PHE A 226 5.72 19.75 -9.87
CA PHE A 226 5.93 20.92 -9.02
C PHE A 226 5.45 22.20 -9.71
N GLN A 227 4.69 23.02 -9.00
CA GLN A 227 4.23 24.33 -9.47
C GLN A 227 4.92 25.44 -8.67
N PRO A 228 5.93 26.12 -9.23
CA PRO A 228 6.70 27.12 -8.49
C PRO A 228 5.89 28.31 -7.99
N SER A 229 4.87 28.75 -8.74
CA SER A 229 4.04 29.91 -8.37
C SER A 229 3.25 29.72 -7.08
N THR A 230 2.83 28.50 -6.78
CA THR A 230 2.02 28.15 -5.60
C THR A 230 2.78 27.32 -4.57
N GLY A 231 3.93 26.75 -4.96
CA GLY A 231 4.63 25.73 -4.18
C GLY A 231 3.86 24.42 -4.12
N ALA A 232 2.97 24.13 -5.08
CA ALA A 232 2.28 22.84 -5.13
C ALA A 232 3.25 21.74 -5.56
N LEU A 233 3.33 20.65 -4.79
CA LEU A 233 4.18 19.48 -5.07
C LEU A 233 3.30 18.24 -5.01
N ILE A 234 3.31 17.43 -6.07
CA ILE A 234 2.56 16.18 -6.16
C ILE A 234 3.52 15.06 -6.53
N THR A 235 3.50 13.96 -5.77
CA THR A 235 4.18 12.69 -6.10
C THR A 235 3.13 11.63 -6.40
N PHE A 236 3.36 10.79 -7.40
CA PHE A 236 2.38 9.87 -7.96
C PHE A 236 3.09 8.72 -8.70
N ASP A 237 2.32 7.82 -9.30
CA ASP A 237 2.80 6.83 -10.28
C ASP A 237 2.43 7.30 -11.71
N ASP A 238 3.34 7.14 -12.67
CA ASP A 238 3.07 7.35 -14.09
C ASP A 238 3.35 6.08 -14.91
N ALA A 239 3.13 6.14 -16.22
CA ALA A 239 3.37 5.00 -17.10
C ALA A 239 4.81 4.44 -17.00
N ARG A 240 5.80 5.30 -16.72
CA ARG A 240 7.21 4.91 -16.63
C ARG A 240 7.52 4.26 -15.28
N SER A 241 7.08 4.82 -14.15
CA SER A 241 7.28 4.18 -12.84
C SER A 241 6.51 2.86 -12.71
N VAL A 242 5.29 2.79 -13.27
CA VAL A 242 4.52 1.54 -13.32
C VAL A 242 5.23 0.49 -14.19
N ALA A 243 5.82 0.89 -15.33
CA ALA A 243 6.64 -0.02 -16.13
C ALA A 243 7.88 -0.51 -15.36
N ALA A 244 8.54 0.36 -14.57
CA ALA A 244 9.66 -0.02 -13.72
C ALA A 244 9.24 -1.04 -12.64
N LYS A 245 8.11 -0.82 -11.97
CA LYS A 245 7.51 -1.80 -11.04
C LYS A 245 7.21 -3.13 -11.72
N GLY A 246 6.69 -3.12 -12.94
CA GLY A 246 6.46 -4.33 -13.74
C GLY A 246 7.75 -5.09 -14.06
N GLN A 247 8.83 -4.38 -14.45
CA GLN A 247 10.14 -5.02 -14.66
C GLN A 247 10.74 -5.57 -13.37
N TYR A 248 10.56 -4.85 -12.26
CA TYR A 248 10.98 -5.30 -10.93
C TYR A 248 10.27 -6.59 -10.52
N VAL A 249 8.96 -6.67 -10.73
CA VAL A 249 8.15 -7.88 -10.49
C VAL A 249 8.69 -9.06 -11.28
N LEU A 250 8.94 -8.89 -12.59
CA LEU A 250 9.48 -9.95 -13.43
C LEU A 250 10.89 -10.37 -13.01
N ALA A 251 11.77 -9.42 -12.70
CA ALA A 251 13.15 -9.68 -12.32
C ALA A 251 13.27 -10.44 -10.99
N ASN A 252 12.34 -10.18 -10.05
CA ASN A 252 12.33 -10.79 -8.72
C ASN A 252 11.32 -11.95 -8.60
N GLN A 253 10.69 -12.37 -9.70
CA GLN A 253 9.70 -13.46 -9.74
C GLN A 253 8.52 -13.23 -8.77
N LEU A 254 8.08 -11.98 -8.65
CA LEU A 254 6.94 -11.61 -7.80
C LEU A 254 5.60 -11.99 -8.45
N GLY A 255 4.53 -12.01 -7.66
CA GLY A 255 3.21 -12.47 -8.08
C GLY A 255 2.49 -11.57 -9.08
N GLY A 256 2.79 -10.27 -9.12
CA GLY A 256 2.17 -9.34 -10.06
C GLY A 256 2.11 -7.90 -9.58
N LEU A 257 1.17 -7.15 -10.15
CA LEU A 257 0.79 -5.79 -9.74
C LEU A 257 -0.70 -5.73 -9.39
N PHE A 258 -1.05 -4.88 -8.43
CA PHE A 258 -2.43 -4.41 -8.20
C PHE A 258 -2.44 -2.89 -8.10
N ALA A 259 -3.62 -2.26 -8.22
CA ALA A 259 -3.73 -0.81 -8.26
C ALA A 259 -4.86 -0.27 -7.38
N TRP A 260 -4.66 0.91 -6.79
CA TRP A 260 -5.65 1.63 -5.99
C TRP A 260 -5.75 3.09 -6.47
N GLU A 261 -6.91 3.65 -6.82
CA GLU A 261 -8.20 3.00 -7.15
C GLU A 261 -8.53 3.19 -8.64
N ILE A 262 -9.35 2.28 -9.20
CA ILE A 262 -9.57 2.11 -10.66
C ILE A 262 -10.46 3.17 -11.31
#